data_AF-A0A9E4YB29-F1
#
_entry.id   AF-A0A9E4YB29-F1
#
_cell.length_a   1.000
_cell.length_b   1.000
_cell.length_c   1.000
_cell.angle_alpha   90.00
_cell.angle_beta   90.00
_cell.angle_gamma   90.00
#
_symmetry.space_group_name_H-M   'P 1'
#
loop_
_entity.id
_entity.type
_entity.pdbx_description
1 polymer ?
#
loop_
_entity_poly.entity_id
_entity_poly.type
_entity_poly.pdbx_seq_one_letter_code
_entity_poly.pdbx_strand_id
1 'polypeptide(L)' 'MSRGPKIVAIGGGTGLATLLRGLKEYTRNLTAIVTVADDGGSSGVLRRELGVLPPGDVRNCIAALADAEP' A
#
# COMPACT_ATOMS: atom_id res chain seq x y z
N MET A 1 -12.47 7.88 -23.91
CA MET A 1 -11.92 8.53 -22.68
C MET A 1 -10.75 7.70 -22.18
N SER A 2 -9.51 8.19 -22.30
CA SER A 2 -8.33 7.45 -21.81
C SER A 2 -8.35 7.40 -20.27
N ARG A 3 -8.19 6.21 -19.67
CA ARG A 3 -8.27 5.96 -18.21
C ARG A 3 -7.11 6.58 -17.39
N GLY A 4 -6.43 7.59 -17.91
CA GLY A 4 -5.19 8.16 -17.37
C GLY A 4 -3.94 7.31 -17.70
N PRO A 5 -2.73 7.81 -17.39
CA PRO A 5 -1.48 7.09 -17.57
C PRO A 5 -1.41 5.81 -16.72
N LYS A 6 -0.70 4.78 -17.20
CA LYS A 6 -0.42 3.57 -16.40
C LYS A 6 0.75 3.86 -15.47
N ILE A 7 0.56 3.71 -14.17
CA ILE A 7 1.57 4.03 -13.16
C ILE A 7 1.79 2.82 -12.25
N VAL A 8 3.06 2.43 -12.10
CA VAL A 8 3.49 1.44 -11.13
C VAL A 8 4.25 2.15 -10.01
N ALA A 9 3.78 2.04 -8.77
CA ALA A 9 4.44 2.58 -7.59
C ALA A 9 5.05 1.44 -6.77
N ILE A 10 6.33 1.57 -6.42
CA ILE A 10 7.09 0.53 -5.71
C ILE A 10 7.62 1.14 -4.40
N GLY A 11 7.37 0.49 -3.27
CA GLY A 11 7.79 1.00 -1.96
C GLY A 11 7.14 0.23 -0.80
N GLY A 12 7.09 0.82 0.39
CA GLY A 12 6.48 0.20 1.58
C GLY A 12 5.94 1.24 2.56
N GLY A 13 5.40 0.77 3.68
CA GLY A 13 4.95 1.61 4.79
C GLY A 13 3.88 2.66 4.44
N THR A 14 3.84 3.72 5.26
CA THR A 14 2.84 4.80 5.15
C THR A 14 3.08 5.74 3.98
N GLY A 15 4.34 5.90 3.55
CA GLY A 15 4.69 6.80 2.44
C GLY A 15 4.08 6.37 1.11
N LEU A 16 4.13 5.06 0.80
CA LEU A 16 3.48 4.51 -0.38
C LEU A 16 1.95 4.68 -0.32
N ALA A 17 1.35 4.45 0.84
CA ALA A 17 -0.10 4.63 1.04
C ALA A 17 -0.55 6.08 0.78
N THR A 18 0.18 7.08 1.28
CA THR A 18 -0.11 8.50 1.03
C THR A 18 0.03 8.86 -0.46
N LEU A 19 1.09 8.36 -1.12
CA LEU A 19 1.30 8.57 -2.55
C LEU A 19 0.15 7.99 -3.39
N LEU A 20 -0.28 6.76 -3.09
CA LEU A 20 -1.37 6.08 -3.80
C LEU A 20 -2.71 6.81 -3.66
N ARG A 21 -3.03 7.38 -2.48
CA ARG A 21 -4.22 8.23 -2.29
C ARG A 21 -4.21 9.44 -3.21
N GLY A 22 -3.08 10.14 -3.29
CA GLY A 22 -2.95 11.30 -4.17
C GLY A 22 -3.03 10.92 -5.65
N LEU A 23 -2.36 9.83 -6.07
CA LEU A 23 -2.34 9.38 -7.46
C LEU A 23 -3.70 8.91 -7.98
N LYS A 24 -4.58 8.45 -7.09
CA LYS A 24 -5.94 7.98 -7.43
C LYS A 24 -6.80 9.07 -8.08
N GLU A 25 -6.53 10.34 -7.77
CA GLU A 25 -7.20 11.51 -8.40
C GLU A 25 -6.78 11.73 -9.86
N TYR A 26 -5.63 11.20 -10.29
CA TYR A 26 -5.04 11.48 -11.61
C TYR A 26 -5.13 10.29 -12.58
N THR A 27 -5.23 9.06 -12.06
CA THR A 27 -5.37 7.87 -12.91
C THR A 27 -6.02 6.71 -12.17
N ARG A 28 -6.76 5.89 -12.93
CA ARG A 28 -7.32 4.62 -12.44
C ARG A 28 -6.46 3.41 -12.80
N ASN A 29 -5.33 3.62 -13.46
CA ASN A 29 -4.40 2.57 -13.88
C ASN A 29 -3.19 2.49 -12.94
N LEU A 30 -3.47 2.32 -11.63
CA LEU A 30 -2.45 2.19 -10.60
C LEU A 30 -2.15 0.73 -10.30
N THR A 31 -0.86 0.42 -10.15
CA THR A 31 -0.38 -0.84 -9.60
C THR A 31 0.62 -0.53 -8.50
N ALA A 32 0.41 -1.10 -7.31
CA ALA A 32 1.31 -0.94 -6.18
C ALA A 32 2.08 -2.24 -5.95
N ILE A 33 3.41 -2.14 -5.94
CA ILE A 33 4.31 -3.22 -5.50
C ILE A 33 4.80 -2.84 -4.11
N VAL A 34 4.36 -3.61 -3.11
CA VAL A 34 4.58 -3.28 -1.70
C VAL A 34 5.66 -4.19 -1.13
N THR A 35 6.71 -3.60 -0.55
CA THR A 35 7.72 -4.33 0.22
C THR A 35 7.13 -4.70 1.58
N VAL A 36 7.23 -5.97 1.98
CA VAL A 36 6.80 -6.45 3.31
C VAL A 36 7.99 -6.64 4.26
N ALA A 37 8.99 -5.77 4.13
CA ALA A 37 10.26 -5.90 4.86
C ALA A 37 10.27 -5.12 6.18
N ASP A 38 9.53 -4.01 6.26
CA ASP A 38 9.60 -3.05 7.38
C ASP A 38 8.52 -3.31 8.43
N ASP A 39 8.87 -4.23 9.32
CA ASP A 39 8.00 -4.64 10.42
C ASP A 39 8.52 -4.18 11.77
N GLY A 40 9.36 -3.15 11.84
CA GLY A 40 10.03 -2.76 13.08
C GLY A 40 9.12 -2.54 14.31
N GLY A 41 7.82 -2.27 14.11
CA GLY A 41 6.80 -2.06 15.14
C GLY A 41 5.87 -3.26 15.43
N SER A 42 4.58 -3.00 15.68
CA SER A 42 3.59 -4.03 16.07
C SER A 42 3.43 -5.17 15.03
N SER A 43 3.65 -4.87 13.74
CA SER A 43 3.62 -5.88 12.68
C SER A 43 4.79 -6.86 12.74
N GLY A 44 5.97 -6.46 13.25
CA GLY A 44 7.11 -7.37 13.42
C GLY A 44 7.14 -8.06 14.76
N VAL A 45 6.31 -7.63 15.71
CA VAL A 45 5.91 -8.46 16.86
C VAL A 45 5.04 -9.61 16.34
N LEU A 46 3.98 -9.32 15.57
CA LEU A 46 3.15 -10.36 14.94
C LEU A 46 3.94 -11.30 14.01
N ARG A 47 4.87 -10.78 13.20
CA ARG A 47 5.75 -11.61 12.35
C ARG A 47 6.61 -12.57 13.17
N ARG A 48 7.12 -12.12 14.31
CA ARG A 48 7.96 -12.94 15.21
C ARG A 48 7.14 -13.95 16.00
N GLU A 49 5.90 -13.62 16.37
CA GLU A 49 5.03 -14.51 17.16
C GLU A 49 4.27 -15.54 16.31
N LEU A 50 3.88 -15.21 15.08
CA LEU A 50 3.01 -16.06 14.25
C LEU A 50 3.71 -16.62 13.01
N GLY A 51 4.95 -16.23 12.71
CA GLY A 51 5.72 -16.75 11.56
C GLY A 51 5.14 -16.42 10.19
N VAL A 52 4.11 -15.56 10.14
CA VAL A 52 3.44 -15.13 8.91
C VAL A 52 4.03 -13.83 8.39
N LEU A 53 3.95 -13.63 7.07
CA LEU A 53 4.27 -12.33 6.50
C LEU A 53 3.35 -11.27 7.10
N PRO A 54 3.91 -10.15 7.57
CA PRO A 54 3.16 -9.10 8.23
C PRO A 54 2.16 -8.47 7.27
N PRO A 55 0.86 -8.51 7.60
CA PRO A 55 -0.18 -8.03 6.69
C PRO A 55 -0.29 -6.50 6.65
N GLY A 56 0.43 -5.78 7.52
CA GLY A 56 0.24 -4.36 7.79
C GLY A 56 0.39 -3.46 6.57
N ASP A 57 1.49 -3.62 5.83
CA ASP A 57 1.82 -2.76 4.68
C ASP A 57 0.90 -3.02 3.48
N VAL A 58 0.58 -4.29 3.23
CA VAL A 58 -0.38 -4.68 2.19
C VAL A 58 -1.77 -4.14 2.53
N ARG A 59 -2.22 -4.27 3.78
CA ARG A 59 -3.51 -3.73 4.25
C ARG A 59 -3.57 -2.22 4.08
N ASN A 60 -2.52 -1.49 4.46
CA ASN A 60 -2.50 -0.03 4.35
C ASN A 60 -2.57 0.45 2.89
N CYS A 61 -1.87 -0.24 1.97
CA CYS A 61 -1.93 0.07 0.54
C CYS A 61 -3.30 -0.26 -0.07
N ILE A 62 -3.92 -1.39 0.31
CA ILE A 62 -5.29 -1.72 -0.10
C ILE A 62 -6.26 -0.67 0.40
N ALA A 63 -6.18 -0.25 1.67
CA ALA A 63 -7.04 0.79 2.23
C ALA A 63 -6.83 2.16 1.55
N ALA A 64 -5.60 2.49 1.14
CA ALA A 64 -5.29 3.70 0.39
C ALA A 64 -5.87 3.70 -1.04
N LEU A 65 -6.00 2.52 -1.66
CA LEU A 65 -6.60 2.34 -2.99
C LEU A 65 -8.11 2.12 -2.94
N ALA A 66 -8.65 1.61 -1.84
CA ALA A 66 -10.08 1.44 -1.63
C ALA A 66 -10.80 2.78 -1.59
N ASP A 67 -12.07 2.81 -2.00
CA ASP A 67 -12.98 3.92 -1.75
C ASP A 67 -13.45 3.89 -0.28
N ALA A 68 -12.49 3.96 0.64
CA ALA A 68 -12.74 4.01 2.08
C ALA A 68 -12.39 5.42 2.61
N GLU A 69 -13.18 6.38 2.13
CA GLU A 69 -13.68 7.62 2.77
C GLU A 69 -12.68 8.69 3.30
N PRO A 70 -13.15 9.93 3.59
CA PRO A 70 -14.31 10.26 4.44
C PRO A 70 -15.66 10.38 3.73
#